data_AF-V9H9U4-F1
#
_entry.id   AF-V9H9U4-F1
#
_cell.length_a   1.000
_cell.length_b   1.000
_cell.length_c   1.000
_cell.angle_alpha   90.00
_cell.angle_beta   90.00
_cell.angle_gamma   90.00
#
_symmetry.space_group_name_H-M   'P 1'
#
loop_
_entity.id
_entity.type
_entity.pdbx_description
1 polymer ?
#
loop_
_entity_poly.entity_id
_entity_poly.type
_entity_poly.pdbx_seq_one_letter_code
_entity_poly.pdbx_strand_id
1 'polypeptide(L)' 'MNANPILLQRKYVRLISLLAQRANISLAQALDWFMLSKTYLLMREGVGDSHCLPDDYLVDELLAEYVGQ' A
#
# COMPACT_ATOMS: atom_id res chain seq x y z
N MET A 1 -9.11 10.37 9.67
CA MET A 1 -8.36 10.58 10.95
C MET A 1 -6.88 10.28 10.72
N ASN A 2 -5.95 10.79 11.55
CA ASN A 2 -4.51 10.58 11.33
C ASN A 2 -4.00 9.35 12.10
N ALA A 3 -3.44 8.38 11.38
CA ALA A 3 -2.81 7.22 11.97
C ALA A 3 -1.56 7.62 12.77
N ASN A 4 -1.21 6.83 13.79
CA ASN A 4 0.10 6.98 14.44
C ASN A 4 1.21 6.76 13.39
N PRO A 5 2.16 7.70 13.22
CA PRO A 5 3.17 7.62 12.16
C PRO A 5 4.00 6.33 12.17
N ILE A 6 4.34 5.80 13.36
CA ILE A 6 5.13 4.57 13.49
C ILE A 6 4.32 3.36 13.03
N LEU A 7 3.04 3.29 13.41
CA LEU A 7 2.15 2.20 13.01
C LEU A 7 1.90 2.24 11.50
N LEU A 8 1.75 3.44 10.93
CA LEU A 8 1.55 3.63 9.50
C LEU A 8 2.76 3.17 8.70
N GLN A 9 3.98 3.53 9.11
CA GLN A 9 5.21 3.07 8.47
C GLN A 9 5.36 1.54 8.53
N ARG A 10 5.06 0.91 9.68
CA ARG A 10 5.05 -0.56 9.80
C ARG A 10 4.04 -1.22 8.86
N LYS A 11 2.89 -0.58 8.66
CA LYS A 11 1.88 -1.05 7.71
C LYS A 11 2.38 -0.99 6.28
N TYR A 12 3.02 0.10 5.87
CA TYR A 12 3.62 0.22 4.53
C TYR A 12 4.60 -0.91 4.24
N VAL A 13 5.49 -1.25 5.20
CA VAL A 13 6.43 -2.37 5.04
C VAL A 13 5.71 -3.69 4.77
N ARG A 14 4.59 -3.94 5.47
CA ARG A 14 3.77 -5.15 5.27
C ARG A 14 3.14 -5.18 3.89
N LEU A 15 2.56 -4.06 3.45
CA LEU A 15 1.92 -3.94 2.13
C LEU A 15 2.93 -4.13 1.00
N ILE A 16 4.10 -3.47 1.07
CA ILE A 16 5.16 -3.59 0.06
C ILE A 16 5.67 -5.03 -0.03
N SER A 17 5.86 -5.68 1.12
CA SER A 17 6.32 -7.09 1.16
C SER A 17 5.30 -8.03 0.54
N LEU A 18 4.01 -7.86 0.87
CA LEU A 18 2.92 -8.68 0.33
C LEU A 18 2.68 -8.41 -1.16
N LEU A 19 2.79 -7.15 -1.60
CA LEU A 19 2.71 -6.76 -3.01
C LEU A 19 3.82 -7.42 -3.83
N ALA A 20 5.07 -7.39 -3.35
CA ALA A 20 6.20 -8.04 -4.01
C ALA A 20 5.96 -9.55 -4.18
N GLN A 21 5.42 -10.20 -3.15
CA GLN A 21 5.07 -11.62 -3.19
C GLN A 21 3.94 -11.92 -4.18
N ARG A 22 2.84 -11.15 -4.16
CA ARG A 22 1.67 -11.40 -5.01
C ARG A 22 1.94 -11.08 -6.50
N ALA A 23 2.71 -10.04 -6.79
CA ALA A 23 3.07 -9.66 -8.15
C ALA A 23 4.31 -10.41 -8.69
N ASN A 24 4.99 -11.19 -7.85
CA ASN A 24 6.25 -11.87 -8.18
C ASN A 24 7.33 -10.91 -8.74
N ILE A 25 7.51 -9.78 -8.05
CA ILE A 25 8.48 -8.73 -8.38
C ILE A 25 9.47 -8.52 -7.23
N SER A 26 10.56 -7.80 -7.51
CA SER A 26 11.51 -7.44 -6.45
C SER A 26 10.90 -6.47 -5.43
N LEU A 27 11.43 -6.47 -4.21
CA LEU A 27 11.00 -5.53 -3.17
C LEU A 27 11.20 -4.07 -3.60
N ALA A 28 12.25 -3.79 -4.36
CA ALA A 28 12.52 -2.46 -4.91
C ALA A 28 11.41 -2.03 -5.88
N GLN A 29 11.03 -2.90 -6.82
CA GLN A 29 9.92 -2.62 -7.75
C GLN A 29 8.58 -2.44 -7.01
N ALA A 30 8.30 -3.27 -6.01
CA ALA A 30 7.09 -3.13 -5.20
C ALA A 30 7.07 -1.81 -4.41
N LEU A 31 8.22 -1.36 -3.91
CA LEU A 31 8.35 -0.06 -3.26
C LEU A 31 8.05 1.08 -4.24
N ASP A 32 8.60 1.03 -5.45
CA ASP A 32 8.36 2.05 -6.48
C ASP A 32 6.86 2.12 -6.84
N TRP A 33 6.23 0.97 -7.06
CA TRP A 33 4.79 0.89 -7.34
C TRP A 33 3.96 1.44 -6.20
N PHE A 34 4.30 1.06 -4.97
CA PHE A 34 3.61 1.53 -3.77
C PHE A 34 3.70 3.05 -3.61
N MET A 35 4.89 3.64 -3.78
CA MET A 35 5.10 5.09 -3.61
C MET A 35 4.38 5.94 -4.66
N LEU A 36 4.12 5.38 -5.84
CA LEU A 36 3.38 6.03 -6.92
C LEU A 36 1.86 5.76 -6.88
N SER A 37 1.39 4.92 -5.97
CA SER A 37 -0.01 4.51 -5.89
C SER A 37 -0.93 5.58 -5.28
N LYS A 38 -2.19 5.58 -5.72
CA LYS A 38 -3.27 6.34 -5.10
C LYS A 38 -3.59 5.78 -3.72
N THR A 39 -3.54 4.47 -3.53
CA THR A 39 -3.73 3.81 -2.24
C THR A 39 -2.77 4.36 -1.18
N TYR A 40 -1.48 4.52 -1.50
CA TYR A 40 -0.50 5.16 -0.63
C TYR A 40 -0.90 6.60 -0.27
N LEU A 41 -1.32 7.41 -1.26
CA LEU A 41 -1.74 8.79 -1.03
C LEU A 41 -2.92 8.86 -0.06
N LEU A 42 -3.95 8.03 -0.27
CA LEU A 42 -5.14 7.98 0.59
C LEU A 42 -4.80 7.56 2.02
N MET A 43 -3.92 6.57 2.19
CA MET A 43 -3.44 6.15 3.51
C MET A 43 -2.63 7.26 4.19
N ARG A 44 -1.74 7.93 3.46
CA ARG A 44 -0.90 9.02 3.96
C ARG A 44 -1.72 10.22 4.40
N GLU A 45 -2.75 10.57 3.64
CA GLU A 45 -3.64 11.70 3.94
C GLU A 45 -4.77 11.34 4.92
N GLY A 46 -4.89 10.06 5.30
CA GLY A 46 -5.91 9.60 6.23
C GLY A 46 -7.33 9.71 5.66
N VAL A 47 -7.47 9.68 4.34
CA VAL A 47 -8.75 9.79 3.63
C VAL A 47 -9.52 8.48 3.77
N GLY A 48 -10.77 8.58 4.22
CA GLY A 48 -11.67 7.43 4.40
C GLY A 48 -11.16 6.38 5.38
N ASP A 49 -10.19 6.74 6.23
CA ASP A 49 -9.54 5.82 7.17
C ASP A 49 -8.97 4.57 6.49
N SER A 50 -8.47 4.73 5.27
CA SER A 50 -7.92 3.65 4.44
C SER A 50 -6.81 2.87 5.14
N HIS A 51 -6.07 3.52 6.05
CA HIS A 51 -5.04 2.88 6.88
C HIS A 51 -5.59 1.84 7.88
N CYS A 52 -6.89 1.81 8.13
CA CYS A 52 -7.56 0.80 8.97
C CYS A 52 -7.98 -0.45 8.19
N LEU A 53 -7.99 -0.41 6.87
CA LEU A 53 -8.43 -1.52 6.02
C LEU A 53 -7.46 -2.71 6.08
N PRO A 54 -7.90 -3.96 5.87
CA PRO A 54 -7.01 -5.12 5.87
C PRO A 54 -5.88 -5.02 4.85
N ASP A 55 -4.72 -5.61 5.16
CA ASP A 55 -3.56 -5.55 4.25
C ASP A 55 -3.86 -6.21 2.89
N ASP A 56 -4.54 -7.35 2.89
CA ASP A 56 -4.89 -8.06 1.66
C ASP A 56 -5.75 -7.19 0.73
N TYR A 57 -6.75 -6.49 1.30
CA TYR A 57 -7.61 -5.57 0.55
C TYR A 57 -6.79 -4.43 -0.06
N LEU A 58 -5.90 -3.81 0.73
CA LEU A 58 -5.07 -2.71 0.25
C LEU A 58 -4.09 -3.17 -0.84
N VAL A 59 -3.58 -4.40 -0.77
CA VAL A 59 -2.75 -4.96 -1.83
C VAL A 59 -3.56 -5.28 -3.09
N ASP A 60 -4.81 -5.72 -2.95
CA ASP A 60 -5.69 -5.90 -4.11
C ASP A 60 -5.97 -4.57 -4.82
N GLU A 61 -6.20 -3.47 -4.08
CA GLU A 61 -6.30 -2.12 -4.65
C GLU A 61 -4.99 -1.70 -5.36
N LEU A 62 -3.83 -1.93 -4.74
CA LEU A 62 -2.52 -1.65 -5.34
C LEU A 62 -2.29 -2.42 -6.64
N LEU A 63 -2.70 -3.69 -6.70
CA LEU A 63 -2.62 -4.51 -7.91
C LEU A 63 -3.58 -4.02 -8.98
N ALA A 64 -4.81 -3.65 -8.60
CA ALA A 64 -5.80 -3.10 -9.52
C ALA A 64 -5.34 -1.77 -10.13
N GLU A 65 -4.70 -0.90 -9.36
CA GLU A 65 -4.10 0.35 -9.85
C GLU A 65 -3.01 0.12 -10.90
N TYR A 66 -2.25 -0.98 -10.78
CA TYR A 66 -1.21 -1.31 -11.75
C TYR A 66 -1.78 -1.94 -13.03
N VAL A 67 -2.76 -2.84 -12.91
CA VAL A 67 -3.41 -3.48 -14.08
C VAL A 67 -4.27 -2.48 -14.87
N GLY A 68 -4.77 -1.43 -14.21
CA GLY A 68 -5.56 -0.37 -14.82
C GLY A 68 -4.77 0.81 -15.41
N GLN A 69 -3.42 0.75 -15.42
CA GLN A 69 -2.54 1.66 -16.15
C GLN A 69 -2.34 1.19 -17.60
#